data_AF-A0A0J6KE46-F1
#
_entry.id   AF-A0A0J6KE46-F1
#
_cell.length_a   1.000
_cell.length_b   1.000
_cell.length_c   1.000
_cell.angle_alpha   90.00
_cell.angle_beta   90.00
_cell.angle_gamma   90.00
#
_symmetry.space_group_name_H-M   'P 1'
#
loop_
_entity.id
_entity.type
_entity.pdbx_description
1 polymer ?
#
loop_
_entity_poly.entity_id
_entity_poly.type
_entity_poly.pdbx_seq_one_letter_code
_entity_poly.pdbx_strand_id
1 'polypeptide(L)'
;MSLPPWEEGTLVAVGAPPLVRLGVEKGDGGTFVIQPAVDGKGLGATEVAALKKRTGSRIRYRAGPFKVHPLLGREAVLLQAEVLEPR
;
A
#
# COMPACT_ATOMS: atom_id res chain seq x y z
N MET A 1 -11.21 -16.76 -9.59
CA MET A 1 -10.36 -15.63 -10.04
C MET A 1 -9.01 -15.80 -9.39
N SER A 2 -7.92 -15.84 -10.18
CA SER A 2 -6.58 -15.93 -9.61
C SER A 2 -6.19 -14.59 -9.00
N LEU A 3 -5.62 -14.60 -7.79
CA LEU A 3 -5.09 -13.38 -7.20
C LEU A 3 -3.82 -12.95 -7.94
N PRO A 4 -3.54 -11.64 -8.02
CA PRO A 4 -2.27 -11.13 -8.54
C PRO A 4 -1.06 -11.79 -7.84
N PRO A 5 0.10 -11.87 -8.51
CA PRO A 5 1.31 -12.37 -7.88
C PRO A 5 1.68 -11.52 -6.66
N TRP A 6 2.41 -12.13 -5.72
CA TRP A 6 3.01 -11.38 -4.63
C TRP A 6 4.08 -10.44 -5.18
N GLU A 7 4.05 -9.21 -4.72
CA GLU A 7 5.08 -8.20 -4.93
C GLU A 7 5.69 -7.81 -3.58
N GLU A 8 6.88 -7.21 -3.61
CA GLU A 8 7.54 -6.69 -2.42
C GLU A 8 7.76 -5.19 -2.52
N GLY A 9 7.77 -4.54 -1.37
CA GLY A 9 8.08 -3.13 -1.26
C GLY A 9 8.24 -2.69 0.19
N THR A 10 8.45 -1.40 0.38
CA THR A 10 8.61 -0.77 1.70
C THR A 10 7.43 0.14 1.96
N LEU A 11 6.84 0.05 3.15
CA LEU A 11 5.81 1.01 3.56
C LEU A 11 6.43 2.39 3.74
N VAL A 12 5.91 3.38 3.04
CA VAL A 12 6.42 4.76 3.09
C VAL A 12 5.29 5.76 3.34
N ALA A 13 5.65 6.89 3.94
CA ALA A 13 4.76 8.03 4.05
C ALA A 13 4.83 8.84 2.75
N VAL A 14 3.69 9.03 2.08
CA VAL A 14 3.61 9.77 0.81
C VAL A 14 2.87 11.09 1.03
N GLY A 15 3.47 12.19 0.56
CA GLY A 15 2.95 13.55 0.69
C GLY A 15 3.55 14.32 1.88
N ALA A 16 2.99 15.49 2.15
CA ALA A 16 3.42 16.39 3.23
C ALA A 16 2.29 16.61 4.25
N PRO A 17 2.61 16.93 5.52
CA PRO A 17 1.61 17.30 6.52
C PRO A 17 0.71 18.45 6.02
N PRO A 18 -0.61 18.41 6.26
CA PRO A 18 -1.39 17.41 7.01
C PRO A 18 -1.87 16.20 6.17
N LEU A 19 -1.53 16.14 4.87
CA LEU A 19 -2.08 15.17 3.91
C LEU A 19 -1.23 13.90 3.74
N VAL A 20 -0.50 13.50 4.78
CA VAL A 20 0.37 12.32 4.73
C VAL A 20 -0.46 11.04 4.61
N ARG A 21 -0.31 10.35 3.47
CA ARG A 21 -0.91 9.05 3.20
C ARG A 21 0.11 7.93 3.35
N LEU A 22 -0.39 6.71 3.48
CA LEU A 22 0.45 5.51 3.44
C LEU A 22 0.61 5.09 1.99
N GLY A 23 1.83 4.74 1.59
CA GLY A 23 2.13 4.18 0.29
C GLY A 23 3.10 3.01 0.37
N VAL A 24 3.41 2.46 -0.79
CA VAL A 24 4.47 1.47 -0.96
C VAL A 24 5.47 2.00 -1.96
N GLU A 25 6.74 2.02 -1.56
CA GLU A 25 7.87 2.18 -2.45
C GLU A 25 8.31 0.79 -2.93
N LYS A 26 8.35 0.60 -4.24
CA LYS A 26 8.79 -0.63 -4.89
C LYS A 26 10.31 -0.60 -5.06
N GLY A 27 10.91 -1.78 -5.20
CA GLY A 27 12.37 -1.90 -5.40
C GLY A 27 12.90 -1.24 -6.69
N ASP A 28 12.02 -0.92 -7.66
CA ASP A 28 12.35 -0.17 -8.88
C ASP A 28 12.30 1.37 -8.68
N GLY A 29 12.06 1.84 -7.45
CA GLY A 29 11.92 3.26 -7.11
C GLY A 29 10.53 3.83 -7.41
N GLY A 30 9.59 3.02 -7.90
CA GLY A 30 8.21 3.44 -8.11
C GLY A 30 7.42 3.48 -6.80
N THR A 31 6.65 4.54 -6.58
CA THR A 31 5.80 4.67 -5.38
C THR A 31 4.33 4.79 -5.75
N PHE A 32 3.46 4.18 -4.94
CA PHE A 32 2.01 4.36 -5.04
C PHE A 32 1.37 4.50 -3.67
N VAL A 33 0.24 5.18 -3.62
CA VAL A 33 -0.56 5.38 -2.40
C VAL A 33 -1.50 4.20 -2.19
N ILE A 34 -1.59 3.73 -0.95
CA ILE A 34 -2.54 2.70 -0.54
C ILE A 34 -3.88 3.35 -0.25
N GLN A 35 -4.90 2.89 -0.96
CA GLN A 35 -6.30 3.24 -0.70
C GLN A 35 -6.95 2.14 0.15
N PRO A 36 -7.71 2.50 1.20
CA PRO A 36 -8.52 1.53 1.92
C PRO A 36 -9.60 0.97 0.98
N ALA A 37 -9.77 -0.35 1.02
CA ALA A 37 -10.83 -1.03 0.29
C ALA A 37 -12.20 -0.65 0.83
N VAL A 38 -13.20 -0.65 -0.06
CA VAL A 38 -14.61 -0.71 0.31
C VAL A 38 -14.99 -2.18 0.50
N ASP A 39 -15.63 -2.48 1.62
CA ASP A 39 -16.13 -3.78 2.11
C ASP A 39 -15.79 -5.02 1.26
N GLY A 40 -14.89 -5.85 1.79
CA GLY A 40 -14.57 -7.18 1.26
C GLY A 40 -13.73 -7.20 -0.03
N LYS A 41 -13.31 -6.04 -0.54
CA LYS A 41 -12.50 -5.94 -1.78
C LYS A 41 -10.99 -5.77 -1.55
N GLY A 42 -10.52 -6.10 -0.36
CA GLY A 42 -9.11 -5.96 0.06
C GLY A 42 -9.01 -5.43 1.49
N LEU A 43 -7.84 -4.88 1.82
CA LEU A 43 -7.55 -4.32 3.13
C LEU A 43 -8.40 -3.08 3.40
N GLY A 44 -9.23 -3.15 4.43
CA GLY A 44 -10.08 -2.05 4.88
C GLY A 44 -9.31 -0.97 5.62
N ALA A 45 -10.02 0.08 6.03
CA ALA A 45 -9.43 1.23 6.72
C ALA A 45 -8.66 0.85 8.00
N THR A 46 -9.16 -0.10 8.79
CA THR A 46 -8.50 -0.57 10.01
C THR A 46 -7.17 -1.26 9.72
N GLU A 47 -7.12 -2.11 8.69
CA GLU A 47 -5.91 -2.83 8.30
C GLU A 47 -4.86 -1.86 7.72
N VAL A 48 -5.29 -0.92 6.87
CA VAL A 48 -4.41 0.13 6.35
C VAL A 48 -3.88 1.02 7.48
N ALA A 49 -4.69 1.35 8.48
CA ALA A 49 -4.25 2.10 9.65
C ALA A 49 -3.23 1.31 10.50
N ALA A 50 -3.37 -0.01 10.59
CA ALA A 50 -2.39 -0.87 11.25
C ALA A 50 -1.06 -0.88 10.49
N LEU A 51 -1.09 -0.99 9.16
CA LEU A 51 0.11 -0.88 8.32
C LEU A 51 0.77 0.50 8.44
N LYS A 52 -0.01 1.57 8.58
CA LYS A 52 0.53 2.93 8.76
C LYS A 52 1.45 3.03 9.99
N LYS A 53 1.13 2.30 11.06
CA LYS A 53 1.98 2.22 12.26
C LYS A 53 3.30 1.47 12.03
N ARG A 54 3.42 0.74 10.92
CA ARG A 54 4.60 -0.03 10.49
C ARG A 54 5.34 0.65 9.33
N THR A 55 5.13 1.94 9.10
CA THR A 55 5.89 2.72 8.10
C THR A 55 7.39 2.50 8.28
N GLY A 56 8.12 2.31 7.18
CA GLY A 56 9.53 1.92 7.13
C GLY A 56 9.75 0.40 7.10
N SER A 57 8.73 -0.42 7.37
CA SER A 57 8.84 -1.88 7.30
C SER A 57 8.73 -2.38 5.86
N ARG A 58 9.48 -3.44 5.54
CA ARG A 58 9.27 -4.20 4.29
C ARG A 58 7.98 -5.01 4.39
N ILE A 59 7.28 -5.10 3.27
CA ILE A 59 6.07 -5.89 3.15
C ILE A 59 6.13 -6.72 1.87
N ARG A 60 5.42 -7.85 1.88
CA ARG A 60 4.93 -8.48 0.65
C ARG A 60 3.46 -8.14 0.52
N TYR A 61 3.00 -7.82 -0.68
CA TYR A 61 1.63 -7.39 -0.94
C TYR A 61 1.11 -7.94 -2.26
N ARG A 62 -0.22 -7.94 -2.39
CA ARG A 62 -0.92 -8.15 -3.66
C ARG A 62 -1.76 -6.93 -3.92
N ALA A 63 -1.40 -6.15 -4.93
CA ALA A 63 -2.15 -4.95 -5.29
C ALA A 63 -3.30 -5.30 -6.25
N GLY A 64 -4.44 -4.65 -6.06
CA GLY A 64 -5.50 -4.60 -7.06
C GLY A 64 -5.14 -3.66 -8.22
N PRO A 65 -6.11 -3.35 -9.09
CA PRO A 65 -5.89 -2.43 -10.20
C PRO A 65 -5.45 -1.05 -9.73
N PHE A 66 -4.41 -0.52 -10.38
CA PHE A 66 -3.94 0.84 -10.14
C PHE A 66 -4.90 1.87 -10.78
N LYS A 67 -5.10 2.97 -10.08
CA LYS A 67 -5.76 4.18 -10.59
C LYS A 67 -4.76 5.33 -10.56
N VAL A 68 -4.92 6.29 -11.44
CA VAL A 68 -4.11 7.51 -11.45
C VAL A 68 -4.95 8.63 -10.88
N HIS A 69 -4.47 9.25 -9.81
CA HIS A 69 -5.07 10.41 -9.18
C HIS A 69 -4.25 11.67 -9.52
N PRO A 70 -4.88 12.77 -9.95
CA PRO A 70 -4.17 13.96 -10.44
C PRO A 70 -3.16 14.56 -9.44
N LEU A 71 -3.45 14.45 -8.15
CA LEU A 71 -2.64 15.05 -7.08
C LEU A 71 -1.73 14.07 -6.34
N LEU A 72 -1.98 12.77 -6.45
CA LEU A 72 -1.36 11.75 -5.60
C LEU A 72 -0.58 10.70 -6.40
N GLY A 73 -0.62 10.81 -7.72
CA GLY A 73 0.02 9.85 -8.62
C GLY A 73 -0.76 8.54 -8.65
N ARG A 74 -0.06 7.42 -8.59
CA ARG A 74 -0.69 6.09 -8.64
C ARG A 74 -1.26 5.72 -7.28
N GLU A 75 -2.46 5.17 -7.30
CA GLU A 75 -3.15 4.66 -6.11
C GLU A 75 -3.62 3.23 -6.37
N ALA A 76 -3.57 2.39 -5.34
CA ALA A 76 -4.11 1.03 -5.41
C ALA A 76 -4.67 0.57 -4.07
N VAL A 77 -5.64 -0.33 -4.14
CA VAL A 77 -6.10 -1.10 -2.98
C VAL A 77 -5.20 -2.32 -2.84
N LEU A 78 -4.71 -2.59 -1.63
CA LEU A 78 -4.05 -3.86 -1.36
C LEU A 78 -5.12 -4.93 -1.12
N LEU A 79 -5.05 -6.03 -1.86
CA LEU A 79 -5.91 -7.19 -1.66
C LEU A 79 -5.43 -8.00 -0.46
N GLN A 80 -4.12 -8.12 -0.31
CA GLN A 80 -3.44 -8.77 0.80
C GLN A 80 -2.12 -8.03 1.06
N ALA A 81 -1.68 -7.98 2.32
CA ALA A 81 -0.35 -7.53 2.69
C ALA A 81 0.12 -8.23 3.95
N GLU A 82 1.43 -8.48 4.01
CA GLU A 82 2.09 -9.07 5.16
C GLU A 82 3.40 -8.33 5.42
N VAL A 83 3.65 -8.01 6.69
CA VAL A 83 4.90 -7.37 7.11
C VAL A 83 6.00 -8.42 7.16
N LEU A 84 7.08 -8.15 6.43
CA LEU A 84 8.30 -8.94 6.49
C LEU A 84 9.10 -8.36 7.66
N GLU A 85 9.08 -9.04 8.81
CA GLU A 85 9.78 -8.55 10.00
C GLU A 85 11.28 -8.39 9.70
N PRO A 86 11.91 -7.28 10.15
CA PRO A 86 13.36 -7.21 10.16
C PRO A 86 13.87 -8.32 11.10
N ARG A 87 14.73 -9.17 10.56
CA ARG A 87 15.40 -10.25 11.27
C ARG A 87 16.31 -9.72 12.37
#